data_AF-A0A5C7S830-F1
#
_entry.id   AF-A0A5C7S830-F1
#
_cell.length_a   1.000
_cell.length_b   1.000
_cell.length_c   1.000
_cell.angle_alpha   90.00
_cell.angle_beta   90.00
_cell.angle_gamma   90.00
#
_symmetry.space_group_name_H-M   'P 1'
#
loop_
_entity.id
_entity.type
_entity.pdbx_description
1 polymer ?
#
loop_
_entity_poly.entity_id
_entity_poly.type
_entity_poly.pdbx_seq_one_letter_code
_entity_poly.pdbx_strand_id
1 'polypeptide(L)'
;MSAHSSASRRRVAANAGPEYDTHPELALAAVLQLLSRFPARRSPALAQAIAGHFRVIGSDQRLSACVRDCAARLVAEWEAYAVLGDGGDDPRALH
;
A
#
# COMPACT_ATOMS: atom_id res chain seq x y z
N MET A 1 32.42 -14.32 10.50
CA MET A 1 32.04 -13.17 9.65
C MET A 1 30.85 -13.58 8.77
N SER A 2 29.59 -13.42 9.23
CA SER A 2 28.40 -13.93 8.51
C SER A 2 27.20 -12.96 8.47
N ALA A 3 27.35 -11.74 8.98
CA ALA A 3 26.25 -10.75 9.01
C ALA A 3 25.97 -10.11 7.64
N HIS A 4 26.97 -10.04 6.76
CA HIS A 4 26.86 -9.36 5.46
C HIS A 4 25.98 -10.13 4.46
N SER A 5 25.98 -11.46 4.49
CA SER A 5 25.20 -12.30 3.56
C SER A 5 23.69 -12.33 3.84
N SER A 6 23.27 -12.02 5.08
CA SER A 6 21.86 -11.90 5.46
C SER A 6 21.31 -10.49 5.17
N ALA A 7 22.15 -9.47 5.34
CA ALA A 7 21.78 -8.09 5.01
C ALA A 7 21.63 -7.88 3.49
N SER A 8 22.53 -8.46 2.68
CA SER A 8 22.41 -8.40 1.21
C SER A 8 21.18 -9.13 0.68
N ARG A 9 20.83 -10.32 1.22
CA ARG A 9 19.60 -11.02 0.81
C ARG A 9 18.33 -10.25 1.15
N ARG A 10 18.26 -9.63 2.33
CA ARG A 10 17.14 -8.73 2.70
C ARG A 10 17.05 -7.50 1.80
N ARG A 11 18.18 -6.90 1.42
CA ARG A 11 18.21 -5.76 0.49
C ARG A 11 17.81 -6.15 -0.93
N VAL A 12 18.22 -7.32 -1.41
CA VAL A 12 17.81 -7.86 -2.72
C VAL A 12 16.30 -8.16 -2.73
N ALA A 13 15.77 -8.76 -1.67
CA ALA A 13 14.32 -8.97 -1.50
C ALA A 13 13.52 -7.66 -1.30
N ALA A 14 14.16 -6.60 -0.82
CA ALA A 14 13.55 -5.27 -0.72
C ALA A 14 13.55 -4.50 -2.06
N ASN A 15 14.42 -4.87 -3.01
CA ASN A 15 14.48 -4.31 -4.36
C ASN A 15 13.74 -5.15 -5.40
N ALA A 16 13.51 -6.44 -5.12
CA ALA A 16 12.51 -7.20 -5.82
C ALA A 16 11.14 -6.65 -5.36
N GLY A 17 10.49 -5.89 -6.23
CA GLY A 17 9.09 -5.54 -6.01
C GLY A 17 8.29 -6.81 -5.70
N PRO A 18 7.20 -6.70 -4.94
CA PRO A 18 6.37 -7.85 -4.62
C PRO A 18 5.95 -8.60 -5.89
N GLU A 19 6.01 -9.93 -5.85
CA GLU A 19 5.85 -10.83 -7.01
C GLU A 19 4.39 -10.96 -7.49
N TYR A 20 3.73 -9.82 -7.76
CA TYR A 20 2.34 -9.77 -8.19
C TYR A 20 2.09 -10.46 -9.54
N ASP A 21 3.10 -10.49 -10.42
CA ASP A 21 3.02 -11.18 -11.71
C ASP A 21 2.86 -12.69 -11.58
N THR A 22 3.21 -13.28 -10.43
CA THR A 22 3.08 -14.72 -10.17
C THR A 22 1.93 -15.00 -9.20
N HIS A 23 1.68 -14.07 -8.28
CA HIS A 23 0.72 -14.20 -7.19
C HIS A 23 -0.11 -12.92 -7.03
N PRO A 24 -1.17 -12.73 -7.84
CA PRO A 24 -1.99 -11.51 -7.81
C PRO A 24 -2.68 -11.29 -6.44
N GLU A 25 -2.92 -12.36 -5.68
CA GLU A 25 -3.43 -12.33 -4.31
C GLU A 25 -2.53 -11.57 -3.32
N LEU A 26 -1.23 -11.46 -3.60
CA LEU A 26 -0.30 -10.71 -2.74
C LEU A 26 -0.60 -9.21 -2.74
N ALA A 27 -1.15 -8.66 -3.83
CA ALA A 27 -1.54 -7.26 -3.88
C ALA A 27 -2.72 -7.01 -2.93
N LEU A 28 -3.69 -7.94 -2.88
CA LEU A 28 -4.81 -7.89 -1.94
C LEU A 28 -4.32 -8.03 -0.48
N ALA A 29 -3.44 -8.99 -0.21
CA ALA A 29 -2.86 -9.18 1.11
C ALA A 29 -2.09 -7.93 1.60
N ALA A 30 -1.33 -7.28 0.70
CA ALA A 30 -0.64 -6.04 0.98
C ALA A 30 -1.62 -4.91 1.33
N VAL A 31 -2.71 -4.74 0.57
CA VAL A 31 -3.76 -3.75 0.89
C VAL A 31 -4.37 -4.00 2.26
N LEU A 32 -4.80 -5.23 2.56
CA LEU A 32 -5.37 -5.57 3.88
C LEU A 32 -4.40 -5.25 5.02
N GLN A 33 -3.12 -5.49 4.79
CA GLN A 33 -2.09 -5.19 5.77
C GLN A 33 -1.87 -3.67 5.94
N LEU A 34 -1.91 -2.87 4.87
CA LEU A 34 -1.81 -1.41 4.98
C LEU A 34 -3.05 -0.81 5.65
N LEU A 35 -4.24 -1.29 5.28
CA LEU A 35 -5.53 -0.88 5.86
C LEU A 35 -5.58 -1.11 7.38
N SER A 36 -5.11 -2.26 7.87
CA SER A 36 -5.08 -2.54 9.32
C SER A 36 -4.15 -1.61 10.10
N ARG A 37 -3.19 -0.94 9.44
CA ARG A 37 -2.25 0.00 10.07
C ARG A 37 -2.67 1.45 9.94
N PHE A 38 -3.51 1.79 8.97
CA PHE A 38 -3.93 3.16 8.69
C PHE A 38 -4.61 3.87 9.87
N PRO A 39 -5.51 3.25 10.66
CA PRO A 39 -6.12 3.91 11.82
C PRO A 39 -5.10 4.39 12.87
N ALA A 40 -4.00 3.65 13.04
CA ALA A 40 -2.94 3.99 14.00
C ALA A 40 -1.94 5.02 13.46
N ARG A 41 -1.82 5.15 12.13
CA ARG A 41 -0.89 6.06 11.45
C ARG A 41 -1.54 6.63 10.19
N ARG A 42 -2.33 7.69 10.34
CA ARG A 42 -2.93 8.43 9.21
C ARG A 42 -1.84 9.23 8.50
N SER A 43 -1.15 8.57 7.57
CA SER A 43 -0.06 9.16 6.81
C SER A 43 -0.45 9.31 5.34
N PRO A 44 -0.18 10.48 4.71
CA PRO A 44 -0.32 10.68 3.27
C PRO A 44 0.39 9.62 2.43
N ALA A 45 1.63 9.27 2.81
CA ALA A 45 2.42 8.25 2.11
C ALA A 45 1.76 6.86 2.19
N LEU A 46 1.14 6.54 3.32
CA LEU A 46 0.44 5.27 3.49
C LEU A 46 -0.85 5.22 2.67
N ALA A 47 -1.62 6.33 2.63
CA ALA A 47 -2.80 6.44 1.78
C ALA A 47 -2.45 6.31 0.29
N GLN A 48 -1.35 6.95 -0.15
CA GLN A 48 -0.87 6.83 -1.52
C GLN A 48 -0.40 5.41 -1.85
N ALA A 49 0.24 4.72 -0.90
CA ALA A 49 0.63 3.32 -1.07
C ALA A 49 -0.59 2.43 -1.24
N ILE A 50 -1.65 2.63 -0.45
CA ILE A 50 -2.92 1.90 -0.57
C ILE A 50 -3.55 2.13 -1.95
N ALA A 51 -3.65 3.39 -2.39
CA ALA A 51 -4.15 3.73 -3.73
C ALA A 51 -3.32 3.05 -4.86
N GLY A 52 -1.99 3.03 -4.71
CA GLY A 52 -1.09 2.36 -5.65
C GLY A 52 -1.39 0.87 -5.81
N HIS A 53 -1.64 0.16 -4.70
CA HIS A 53 -1.99 -1.26 -4.76
C HIS A 53 -3.39 -1.49 -5.35
N PHE A 54 -4.35 -0.60 -5.09
CA PHE A 54 -5.66 -0.68 -5.75
C PHE A 54 -5.57 -0.53 -7.27
N ARG A 55 -4.66 0.31 -7.79
CA ARG A 55 -4.43 0.41 -9.25
C ARG A 55 -3.88 -0.90 -9.83
N VAL A 56 -2.98 -1.57 -9.13
CA VAL A 56 -2.45 -2.89 -9.53
C VAL A 56 -3.59 -3.91 -9.58
N ILE A 57 -4.39 -3.99 -8.51
CA ILE A 57 -5.54 -4.91 -8.42
C ILE A 57 -6.56 -4.61 -9.53
N GLY A 58 -6.90 -3.34 -9.77
CA GLY A 58 -7.86 -2.92 -10.80
C GLY A 58 -7.42 -3.25 -12.23
N SER A 59 -6.11 -3.34 -12.47
CA SER A 59 -5.54 -3.60 -13.79
C SER A 59 -5.26 -5.09 -14.06
N ASP A 60 -5.30 -5.94 -13.04
CA ASP A 60 -4.96 -7.36 -13.17
C ASP A 60 -6.13 -8.20 -13.68
N GLN A 61 -6.09 -8.57 -14.97
CA GLN A 61 -7.13 -9.33 -15.63
C GLN A 61 -7.35 -10.75 -15.07
N ARG A 62 -6.42 -11.27 -14.26
CA ARG A 62 -6.54 -12.59 -13.63
C ARG A 62 -7.51 -12.58 -12.44
N LEU A 63 -7.77 -11.41 -11.87
CA LEU A 63 -8.75 -11.22 -10.81
C LEU A 63 -10.16 -11.07 -11.38
N SER A 64 -11.19 -11.34 -10.57
CA SER A 64 -12.58 -11.21 -11.00
C SER A 64 -12.95 -9.75 -11.31
N ALA A 65 -13.86 -9.54 -12.27
CA ALA A 65 -14.29 -8.18 -12.66
C ALA A 65 -14.81 -7.36 -11.47
N CYS A 66 -15.61 -7.98 -10.60
CA CYS A 66 -16.11 -7.34 -9.38
C CYS A 66 -14.98 -6.81 -8.47
N VAL A 67 -13.90 -7.58 -8.30
CA VAL A 67 -12.75 -7.15 -7.47
C VAL A 67 -12.02 -5.98 -8.14
N ARG A 68 -11.82 -6.05 -9.45
CA ARG A 68 -11.16 -4.96 -10.21
C ARG A 68 -11.96 -3.67 -10.16
N ASP A 69 -13.27 -3.74 -10.38
CA ASP A 69 -14.17 -2.58 -10.38
C ASP A 69 -14.25 -1.94 -8.99
N CYS A 70 -14.32 -2.76 -7.94
CA CYS A 70 -14.24 -2.28 -6.56
C CYS A 70 -12.90 -1.57 -6.29
N ALA A 71 -11.77 -2.17 -6.69
CA ALA A 71 -10.46 -1.56 -6.49
C ALA A 71 -10.34 -0.22 -7.25
N ALA A 72 -10.80 -0.16 -8.49
CA ALA A 72 -10.77 1.06 -9.31
C ALA A 72 -11.54 2.22 -8.66
N ARG A 73 -12.70 1.95 -8.07
CA ARG A 73 -13.50 2.97 -7.35
C ARG A 73 -12.77 3.50 -6.11
N LEU A 74 -12.07 2.64 -5.39
CA LEU A 74 -11.37 2.99 -4.15
C LEU A 74 -10.12 3.84 -4.38
N VAL A 75 -9.51 3.80 -5.58
CA VAL A 75 -8.30 4.59 -5.88
C VAL A 75 -8.50 6.09 -5.59
N ALA A 76 -9.58 6.68 -6.11
CA ALA A 76 -9.84 8.11 -5.96
C ALA A 76 -10.12 8.50 -4.50
N GLU A 77 -10.82 7.64 -3.75
CA GLU A 77 -11.10 7.86 -2.33
C GLU A 77 -9.80 7.90 -1.51
N TRP A 78 -8.87 6.98 -1.79
CA TRP A 78 -7.59 6.92 -1.08
C TRP A 78 -6.60 8.01 -1.50
N GLU A 79 -6.62 8.44 -2.76
CA GLU A 79 -5.88 9.62 -3.21
C GLU A 79 -6.36 10.89 -2.49
N ALA A 80 -7.66 11.05 -2.28
CA ALA A 80 -8.20 12.17 -1.51
C ALA A 80 -7.70 12.15 -0.05
N TYR A 81 -7.66 10.99 0.60
CA TYR A 81 -7.08 10.87 1.95
C TYR A 81 -5.60 11.21 1.99
N ALA A 82 -4.84 10.94 0.94
CA ALA A 82 -3.43 11.31 0.85
C ALA A 82 -3.24 12.83 0.82
N VAL A 83 -4.14 13.56 0.14
CA VAL A 83 -4.11 15.03 0.09
C VAL A 83 -4.54 15.64 1.43
N LEU A 84 -5.53 15.06 2.11
CA LEU A 84 -6.07 15.59 3.37
C LEU A 84 -5.18 15.29 4.59
N GLY A 85 -4.39 14.22 4.55
CA GLY A 85 -3.56 13.76 5.66
C GLY A 85 -2.35 14.66 6.00
N ASP A 86 -2.07 15.69 5.20
CA ASP A 86 -0.97 16.64 5.43
C ASP A 86 -1.31 17.69 6.52
N GLY A 87 -2.58 17.83 6.89
CA GLY A 87 -3.05 18.81 7.88
C GLY A 87 -3.24 18.28 9.31
N GLY A 88 -2.85 17.02 9.59
CA GLY A 88 -3.22 16.33 10.84
C GLY A 88 -2.18 16.35 11.97
N ASP A 89 -0.97 16.87 11.72
CA ASP A 89 0.11 16.97 12.71
C ASP A 89 0.27 18.44 13.15
N ASP A 90 -0.80 19.03 13.69
CA ASP A 90 -0.69 20.30 14.41
C ASP A 90 -0.56 20.05 15.92
N PRO A 91 0.66 20.03 16.48
CA PRO A 91 0.86 19.91 17.92
C PRO A 91 0.34 21.13 18.72
N ARG A 92 -0.21 22.17 18.07
CA ARG A 92 -0.77 23.35 18.74
C ARG A 92 -2.26 23.27 19.07
N ALA A 93 -2.94 22.17 18.75
CA ALA A 93 -4.34 21.97 19.19
C ALA A 93 -4.49 21.63 20.70
N LEU A 94 -3.38 21.61 21.44
CA LEU A 94 -3.32 21.45 22.89
C LEU A 94 -2.69 22.71 23.52
N HIS A 95 -3.39 23.84 23.51
CA HIS A 95 -3.12 24.93 24.44
C HIS A 95 -4.38 25.74 24.76
#